data_AF-A0A3C1SF40-F1
#
_entry.id   AF-A0A3C1SF40-F1
#
_cell.length_a   1.000
_cell.length_b   1.000
_cell.length_c   1.000
_cell.angle_alpha   90.00
_cell.angle_beta   90.00
_cell.angle_gamma   90.00
#
_symmetry.space_group_name_H-M   'P 1'
#
loop_
_entity.id
_entity.type
_entity.pdbx_description
1 polymer ?
#
loop_
_entity_poly.entity_id
_entity_poly.type
_entity_poly.pdbx_seq_one_letter_code
_entity_poly.pdbx_strand_id
1 'polypeptide(L)'
;LQSFVGKRVVDFKSLIDGGIIVQWSFVPVSRSKQDLKSAQCDYKGKTYKINREPTDHEYEDLLFGWLVESGITSNSVIYVKDQVTVGIGTGEQDRVGVAEIARDKAYRKLADRYCFEAYKTPYNDLKDSDKKAEIDARVAKEKGGLIGSAMVSDAFFPFRDGVDVGLREGISAVIQPGGSDNDYSSIDACNEANVTMVYTGQRSFRH
;
A
#
# COMPACT_ATOMS: atom_id res chain seq x y z
N LEU A 1 -8.72 26.89 3.97
CA LEU A 1 -8.05 25.58 3.89
C LEU A 1 -8.33 24.86 2.57
N GLN A 2 -9.60 24.71 2.14
CA GLN A 2 -9.93 24.07 0.84
C GLN A 2 -9.26 24.74 -0.38
N SER A 3 -9.04 26.05 -0.36
CA SER A 3 -8.38 26.81 -1.44
C SER A 3 -6.88 26.52 -1.66
N PHE A 4 -6.25 25.77 -0.74
CA PHE A 4 -4.85 25.37 -0.82
C PHE A 4 -4.66 23.90 -1.24
N VAL A 5 -5.73 23.11 -1.26
CA VAL A 5 -5.66 21.68 -1.58
C VAL A 5 -5.16 21.51 -3.02
N GLY A 6 -3.95 20.99 -3.16
CA GLY A 6 -3.31 20.78 -4.46
C GLY A 6 -2.53 21.93 -5.06
N LYS A 7 -2.31 23.00 -4.31
CA LYS A 7 -1.33 24.00 -4.70
C LYS A 7 0.06 23.55 -4.29
N ARG A 8 1.03 23.67 -5.20
CA ARG A 8 2.45 23.50 -4.88
C ARG A 8 2.91 24.72 -4.09
N VAL A 9 3.75 24.48 -3.08
CA VAL A 9 4.46 25.51 -2.34
C VAL A 9 5.96 25.27 -2.50
N VAL A 10 6.76 26.31 -2.24
CA VAL A 10 8.21 26.15 -2.15
C VAL A 10 8.52 25.44 -0.83
N ASP A 11 9.18 24.29 -0.92
CA ASP A 11 9.61 23.47 0.21
C ASP A 11 11.12 23.67 0.43
N PHE A 12 11.50 23.92 1.68
CA PHE A 12 12.86 24.19 2.10
C PHE A 12 13.31 23.13 3.11
N LYS A 13 14.45 22.47 2.85
CA LYS A 13 15.08 21.56 3.80
C LYS A 13 16.49 22.04 4.12
N SER A 14 16.76 22.28 5.40
CA SER A 14 18.11 22.57 5.90
C SER A 14 18.85 21.27 6.13
N LEU A 15 20.07 21.18 5.62
CA LEU A 15 21.01 20.09 5.88
C LEU A 15 21.83 20.39 7.13
N ILE A 16 22.50 19.35 7.65
CA ILE A 16 23.31 19.44 8.88
C ILE A 16 24.50 20.41 8.72
N ASP A 17 24.99 20.58 7.49
CA ASP A 17 26.07 21.52 7.15
C ASP A 17 25.59 22.97 6.92
N GLY A 18 24.29 23.25 7.11
CA GLY A 18 23.68 24.55 6.87
C GLY A 18 23.31 24.80 5.40
N GLY A 19 23.54 23.85 4.50
CA GLY A 19 23.05 23.90 3.13
C GLY A 19 21.52 23.88 3.07
N ILE A 20 20.93 24.52 2.06
CA ILE A 20 19.47 24.56 1.87
C ILE A 20 19.12 23.89 0.54
N ILE A 21 18.29 22.85 0.61
CA ILE A 21 17.61 22.29 -0.55
C ILE A 21 16.28 23.02 -0.71
N VAL A 22 16.03 23.52 -1.93
CA VAL A 22 14.79 24.18 -2.31
C VAL A 22 14.13 23.38 -3.42
N GLN A 23 12.86 23.03 -3.26
CA GLN A 23 12.10 22.27 -4.25
C GLN A 23 10.62 22.69 -4.27
N TRP A 24 9.86 22.20 -5.25
CA TRP A 24 8.41 22.25 -5.18
C TRP A 24 7.87 21.14 -4.29
N SER A 25 6.90 21.46 -3.44
CA SER A 25 6.22 20.45 -2.61
C SER A 25 5.57 19.39 -3.48
N PHE A 26 5.63 18.13 -3.05
CA PHE A 26 4.89 17.05 -3.70
C PHE A 26 3.39 17.29 -3.59
N VAL A 27 2.68 17.07 -4.69
CA VAL A 27 1.23 17.14 -4.77
C VAL A 27 0.76 15.96 -5.63
N PRO A 28 -0.06 15.04 -5.09
CA PRO A 28 -0.65 13.96 -5.87
C PRO A 28 -1.46 14.53 -7.03
N VAL A 29 -1.15 14.11 -8.25
CA VAL A 29 -1.92 14.46 -9.45
C VAL A 29 -3.15 13.57 -9.56
N SER A 30 -3.00 12.27 -9.30
CA SER A 30 -4.12 11.33 -9.25
C SER A 30 -4.97 11.53 -8.00
N ARG A 31 -6.16 12.11 -8.16
CA ARG A 31 -7.08 12.47 -7.06
C ARG A 31 -8.50 11.96 -7.28
N SER A 32 -8.81 11.55 -8.50
CA SER A 32 -10.09 11.03 -8.92
C SER A 32 -9.90 9.74 -9.71
N LYS A 33 -11.00 8.99 -9.88
CA LYS A 33 -11.02 7.75 -10.67
C LYS A 33 -10.53 7.96 -12.10
N GLN A 34 -10.81 9.13 -12.69
CA GLN A 34 -10.41 9.46 -14.06
C GLN A 34 -8.90 9.71 -14.22
N ASP A 35 -8.20 10.01 -13.13
CA ASP A 35 -6.76 10.23 -13.15
C ASP A 35 -5.95 8.92 -13.07
N LEU A 36 -6.63 7.82 -12.72
CA LEU A 36 -6.03 6.49 -12.63
C LEU A 36 -6.11 5.80 -13.99
N LYS A 37 -5.03 5.08 -14.33
CA LYS A 37 -4.95 4.30 -15.56
C LYS A 37 -4.94 2.82 -15.22
N SER A 38 -5.71 2.02 -15.94
CA SER A 38 -5.61 0.55 -15.83
C SER A 38 -4.20 0.10 -16.19
N ALA A 39 -3.65 -0.84 -15.42
CA ALA A 39 -2.29 -1.29 -15.62
C ALA A 39 -2.11 -1.95 -16.99
N GLN A 40 -1.17 -1.42 -17.77
CA GLN A 40 -0.79 -1.93 -19.08
C GLN A 40 0.70 -1.62 -19.36
N CYS A 41 1.41 -2.56 -19.96
CA CYS A 41 2.76 -2.34 -20.49
C CYS A 41 3.05 -3.22 -21.72
N ASP A 42 4.07 -2.86 -22.49
CA ASP A 42 4.58 -3.68 -23.60
C ASP A 42 5.90 -4.34 -23.20
N TYR A 43 6.01 -5.65 -23.37
CA TYR A 43 7.23 -6.41 -23.10
C TYR A 43 7.48 -7.43 -24.21
N LYS A 44 8.66 -7.35 -24.84
CA LYS A 44 9.09 -8.23 -25.95
C LYS A 44 8.05 -8.35 -27.08
N GLY A 45 7.42 -7.23 -27.46
CA GLY A 45 6.44 -7.19 -28.55
C GLY A 45 5.05 -7.73 -28.19
N LYS A 46 4.79 -8.07 -26.91
CA LYS A 46 3.47 -8.43 -26.39
C LYS A 46 2.99 -7.37 -25.42
N THR A 47 1.74 -6.95 -25.58
CA THR A 47 1.05 -6.06 -24.62
C THR A 47 0.44 -6.89 -23.49
N TYR A 48 0.74 -6.50 -22.26
CA TYR A 48 0.17 -7.03 -21.03
C TYR A 48 -0.80 -6.02 -20.47
N LYS A 49 -2.00 -6.46 -20.07
CA LYS A 49 -3.06 -5.62 -19.52
C LYS A 49 -3.69 -6.32 -18.34
N ILE A 50 -4.17 -5.54 -17.38
CA ILE A 50 -5.00 -6.09 -16.31
C ILE A 50 -6.33 -6.60 -16.87
N ASN A 51 -6.81 -7.74 -16.36
CA ASN A 51 -7.99 -8.43 -16.88
C ASN A 51 -9.31 -7.77 -16.51
N ARG A 52 -9.35 -7.02 -15.41
CA ARG A 52 -10.57 -6.35 -14.93
C ARG A 52 -10.27 -4.96 -14.37
N GLU A 53 -11.25 -4.09 -14.52
CA GLU A 53 -11.27 -2.80 -13.87
C GLU A 53 -11.59 -2.94 -12.37
N PRO A 54 -11.16 -2.00 -11.53
CA PRO A 54 -11.61 -1.90 -10.15
C PRO A 54 -13.12 -1.65 -10.05
N THR A 55 -13.74 -2.22 -9.03
CA THR A 55 -15.07 -1.85 -8.55
C THR A 55 -15.04 -0.45 -7.94
N ASP A 56 -16.22 0.18 -7.75
CA ASP A 56 -16.27 1.51 -7.15
C ASP A 56 -15.68 1.55 -5.73
N HIS A 57 -15.92 0.50 -4.93
CA HIS A 57 -15.31 0.36 -3.61
C HIS A 57 -13.77 0.21 -3.67
N GLU A 58 -13.26 -0.59 -4.61
CA GLU A 58 -11.81 -0.70 -4.81
C GLU A 58 -11.21 0.65 -5.24
N TYR A 59 -11.89 1.43 -6.10
CA TYR A 59 -11.43 2.79 -6.44
C TYR A 59 -11.37 3.72 -5.23
N GLU A 60 -12.36 3.66 -4.34
CA GLU A 60 -12.37 4.45 -3.10
C GLU A 60 -11.17 4.10 -2.20
N ASP A 61 -10.90 2.81 -2.01
CA ASP A 61 -9.76 2.32 -1.23
C ASP A 61 -8.41 2.68 -1.87
N LEU A 62 -8.26 2.51 -3.19
CA LEU A 62 -7.03 2.83 -3.92
C LEU A 62 -6.73 4.34 -3.85
N LEU A 63 -7.73 5.19 -4.06
CA LEU A 63 -7.57 6.64 -3.99
C LEU A 63 -7.29 7.12 -2.57
N PHE A 64 -8.04 6.61 -1.58
CA PHE A 64 -7.78 6.91 -0.18
C PHE A 64 -6.34 6.53 0.19
N GLY A 65 -5.94 5.30 -0.14
CA GLY A 65 -4.59 4.81 0.13
C GLY A 65 -3.52 5.64 -0.56
N TRP A 66 -3.69 5.99 -1.83
CA TRP A 66 -2.73 6.84 -2.55
C TRP A 66 -2.55 8.22 -1.91
N LEU A 67 -3.64 8.84 -1.45
CA LEU A 67 -3.55 10.14 -0.77
C LEU A 67 -2.87 10.02 0.59
N VAL A 68 -3.15 8.95 1.35
CA VAL A 68 -2.46 8.66 2.61
C VAL A 68 -0.97 8.39 2.38
N GLU A 69 -0.63 7.60 1.37
CA GLU A 69 0.73 7.24 0.99
C GLU A 69 1.60 8.46 0.69
N SER A 70 1.01 9.51 0.10
CA SER A 70 1.73 10.78 -0.12
C SER A 70 2.21 11.49 1.15
N GLY A 71 1.63 11.12 2.29
CA GLY A 71 2.03 11.59 3.61
C GLY A 71 3.14 10.77 4.27
N ILE A 72 3.44 9.57 3.78
CA ILE A 72 4.30 8.58 4.44
C ILE A 72 5.74 8.70 3.96
N THR A 73 6.72 8.47 4.85
CA THR A 73 8.14 8.46 4.52
C THR A 73 8.50 7.22 3.71
N SER A 74 9.24 7.40 2.63
CA SER A 74 9.64 6.35 1.71
C SER A 74 10.82 5.50 2.22
N ASN A 75 11.05 4.31 1.68
CA ASN A 75 10.11 3.57 0.83
C ASN A 75 8.94 3.06 1.67
N SER A 76 7.74 3.08 1.12
CA SER A 76 6.53 2.63 1.80
C SER A 76 5.63 1.74 0.95
N VAL A 77 4.89 0.90 1.65
CA VAL A 77 3.76 0.10 1.16
C VAL A 77 2.72 0.08 2.26
N ILE A 78 1.45 0.31 1.90
CA ILE A 78 0.33 0.24 2.84
C ILE A 78 -0.78 -0.67 2.32
N TYR A 79 -1.55 -1.20 3.25
CA TYR A 79 -2.80 -1.90 2.98
C TYR A 79 -3.96 -1.07 3.51
N VAL A 80 -5.00 -0.91 2.68
CA VAL A 80 -6.20 -0.14 2.98
C VAL A 80 -7.43 -0.98 2.75
N LYS A 81 -8.41 -0.88 3.65
CA LYS A 81 -9.70 -1.53 3.50
C LYS A 81 -10.78 -0.65 4.10
N ASP A 82 -11.88 -0.47 3.37
CA ASP A 82 -13.02 0.35 3.79
C ASP A 82 -12.57 1.78 4.17
N GLN A 83 -11.65 2.35 3.40
CA GLN A 83 -10.99 3.64 3.60
C GLN A 83 -10.28 3.79 4.96
N VAL A 84 -9.77 2.68 5.52
CA VAL A 84 -8.97 2.64 6.74
C VAL A 84 -7.65 1.93 6.47
N THR A 85 -6.56 2.45 7.03
CA THR A 85 -5.26 1.77 6.94
C THR A 85 -5.23 0.53 7.84
N VAL A 86 -4.98 -0.62 7.24
CA VAL A 86 -4.88 -1.92 7.92
C VAL A 86 -3.44 -2.19 8.36
N GLY A 87 -2.46 -1.79 7.53
CA GLY A 87 -1.04 -1.94 7.82
C GLY A 87 -0.21 -0.93 7.05
N ILE A 88 0.85 -0.40 7.68
CA ILE A 88 1.74 0.60 7.10
C ILE A 88 3.20 0.18 7.25
N GLY A 89 3.85 -0.17 6.14
CA GLY A 89 5.30 -0.38 6.03
C GLY A 89 5.97 0.90 5.55
N THR A 90 7.08 1.29 6.19
CA THR A 90 7.84 2.50 5.86
C THR A 90 9.29 2.34 6.33
N GLY A 91 10.22 3.00 5.66
CA GLY A 91 11.62 3.17 6.11
C GLY A 91 12.57 2.05 5.71
N GLU A 92 12.17 1.16 4.80
CA GLU A 92 13.02 0.07 4.31
C GLU A 92 13.72 0.41 2.99
N GLN A 93 14.83 -0.28 2.74
CA GLN A 93 15.58 -0.15 1.49
C GLN A 93 15.02 -1.05 0.37
N ASP A 94 14.38 -2.16 0.75
CA ASP A 94 13.81 -3.14 -0.18
C ASP A 94 12.27 -3.11 -0.21
N ARG A 95 11.70 -3.36 -1.40
CA ARG A 95 10.26 -3.27 -1.65
C ARG A 95 9.50 -4.50 -1.12
N VAL A 96 10.11 -5.67 -1.16
CA VAL A 96 9.50 -6.89 -0.60
C VAL A 96 9.48 -6.76 0.92
N GLY A 97 10.60 -6.37 1.53
CA GLY A 97 10.70 -6.15 2.97
C GLY A 97 9.68 -5.15 3.50
N VAL A 98 9.47 -4.01 2.82
CA VAL A 98 8.46 -3.04 3.27
C VAL A 98 7.03 -3.57 3.19
N ALA A 99 6.71 -4.37 2.16
CA ALA A 99 5.41 -5.00 2.01
C ALA A 99 5.16 -6.06 3.09
N GLU A 100 6.20 -6.83 3.46
CA GLU A 100 6.15 -7.80 4.56
C GLU A 100 5.98 -7.11 5.91
N ILE A 101 6.68 -5.99 6.17
CA ILE A 101 6.49 -5.20 7.38
C ILE A 101 5.06 -4.67 7.47
N ALA A 102 4.49 -4.20 6.37
CA ALA A 102 3.10 -3.73 6.31
C ALA A 102 2.12 -4.87 6.66
N ARG A 103 2.35 -6.08 6.11
CA ARG A 103 1.59 -7.29 6.43
C ARG A 103 1.71 -7.65 7.91
N ASP A 104 2.93 -7.74 8.43
CA ASP A 104 3.16 -8.16 9.82
C ASP A 104 2.59 -7.15 10.83
N LYS A 105 2.53 -5.87 10.47
CA LYS A 105 1.82 -4.87 11.27
C LYS A 105 0.32 -5.10 11.26
N ALA A 106 -0.30 -5.45 10.13
CA ALA A 106 -1.72 -5.77 10.05
C ALA A 106 -2.08 -6.93 10.99
N TYR A 107 -1.32 -8.02 10.97
CA TYR A 107 -1.49 -9.16 11.87
C TYR A 107 -1.41 -8.75 13.35
N ARG A 108 -0.34 -8.04 13.73
CA ARG A 108 -0.16 -7.57 15.12
C ARG A 108 -1.28 -6.65 15.58
N LYS A 109 -1.74 -5.73 14.73
CA LYS A 109 -2.81 -4.78 15.08
C LYS A 109 -4.16 -5.46 15.20
N LEU A 110 -4.46 -6.45 14.35
CA LEU A 110 -5.68 -7.23 14.49
C LEU A 110 -5.67 -8.08 15.77
N ALA A 111 -4.52 -8.69 16.10
CA ALA A 111 -4.35 -9.44 17.35
C ALA A 111 -4.56 -8.55 18.59
N ASP A 112 -3.98 -7.36 18.59
CA ASP A 112 -4.16 -6.37 19.66
C ASP A 112 -5.62 -5.94 19.80
N ARG A 113 -6.32 -5.69 18.68
CA ARG A 113 -7.75 -5.38 18.68
C ARG A 113 -8.58 -6.50 19.29
N TYR A 114 -8.39 -7.74 18.84
CA TYR A 114 -9.16 -8.89 19.35
C TYR A 114 -8.88 -9.17 20.81
N CYS A 115 -7.62 -9.04 21.25
CA CYS A 115 -7.29 -9.16 22.66
C CYS A 115 -8.01 -8.11 23.51
N PHE A 116 -8.00 -6.85 23.05
CA PHE A 116 -8.66 -5.76 23.76
C PHE A 116 -10.19 -5.90 23.76
N GLU A 117 -10.80 -6.30 22.64
CA GLU A 117 -12.25 -6.51 22.54
C GLU A 117 -12.73 -7.59 23.50
N ALA A 118 -12.05 -8.74 23.52
CA ALA A 118 -12.41 -9.90 24.33
C ALA A 118 -12.03 -9.77 25.82
N TYR A 119 -10.83 -9.26 26.10
CA TYR A 119 -10.23 -9.33 27.44
C TYR A 119 -9.90 -7.97 28.06
N LYS A 120 -10.20 -6.86 27.36
CA LYS A 120 -9.92 -5.48 27.81
C LYS A 120 -8.44 -5.26 28.21
N THR A 121 -7.55 -6.01 27.58
CA THR A 121 -6.10 -6.04 27.86
C THR A 121 -5.34 -5.98 26.54
N PRO A 122 -4.23 -5.22 26.43
CA PRO A 122 -3.36 -5.25 25.26
C PRO A 122 -2.79 -6.65 25.02
N TYR A 123 -2.56 -7.04 23.76
CA TYR A 123 -2.09 -8.39 23.44
C TYR A 123 -0.75 -8.73 24.10
N ASN A 124 0.16 -7.75 24.20
CA ASN A 124 1.46 -7.95 24.83
C ASN A 124 1.34 -8.28 26.33
N ASP A 125 0.30 -7.78 27.00
CA ASP A 125 0.10 -7.93 28.44
C ASP A 125 -0.72 -9.18 28.81
N LEU A 126 -1.36 -9.83 27.82
CA LEU A 126 -2.10 -11.07 28.02
C LEU A 126 -1.13 -12.21 28.36
N LYS A 127 -1.17 -12.72 29.59
CA LYS A 127 -0.25 -13.78 30.06
C LYS A 127 -0.70 -15.20 29.73
N ASP A 128 -1.99 -15.35 29.44
CA ASP A 128 -2.63 -16.64 29.17
C ASP A 128 -2.28 -17.12 27.75
N SER A 129 -1.52 -18.20 27.65
CA SER A 129 -1.00 -18.73 26.38
C SER A 129 -2.09 -19.31 25.49
N ASP A 130 -3.12 -19.92 26.08
CA ASP A 130 -4.18 -20.58 25.33
C ASP A 130 -5.07 -19.54 24.67
N LYS A 131 -5.39 -18.46 25.40
CA LYS A 131 -6.13 -17.31 24.84
C LYS A 131 -5.34 -16.59 23.74
N LYS A 132 -4.01 -16.48 23.89
CA LYS A 132 -3.15 -15.93 22.84
C LYS A 132 -3.19 -16.79 21.58
N ALA A 133 -3.04 -18.10 21.72
CA ALA A 133 -3.10 -19.03 20.60
C ALA A 133 -4.45 -18.99 19.88
N GLU A 134 -5.56 -18.83 20.60
CA GLU A 134 -6.90 -18.66 20.00
C GLU A 134 -7.00 -17.37 19.17
N ILE A 135 -6.51 -16.24 19.71
CA ILE A 135 -6.46 -14.96 18.98
C ILE A 135 -5.60 -15.11 17.73
N ASP A 136 -4.41 -15.67 17.86
CA ASP A 136 -3.47 -15.81 16.75
C ASP A 136 -4.03 -16.71 15.65
N ALA A 137 -4.69 -17.81 16.01
CA ALA A 137 -5.36 -18.70 15.06
C ALA A 137 -6.49 -17.96 14.31
N ARG A 138 -7.26 -17.12 15.01
CA ARG A 138 -8.30 -16.29 14.38
C ARG A 138 -7.69 -15.24 13.43
N VAL A 139 -6.67 -14.51 13.88
CA VAL A 139 -5.97 -13.50 13.08
C VAL A 139 -5.37 -14.13 11.82
N ALA A 140 -4.75 -15.30 11.95
CA ALA A 140 -4.18 -16.05 10.82
C ALA A 140 -5.25 -16.50 9.83
N LYS A 141 -6.42 -16.95 10.31
CA LYS A 141 -7.56 -17.31 9.45
C LYS A 141 -8.08 -16.11 8.66
N GLU A 142 -8.08 -14.94 9.29
CA GLU A 142 -8.51 -13.68 8.67
C GLU A 142 -7.38 -12.94 7.94
N LYS A 143 -6.18 -13.54 7.87
CA LYS A 143 -4.99 -12.98 7.23
C LYS A 143 -4.64 -11.56 7.70
N GLY A 144 -4.71 -11.33 9.01
CA GLY A 144 -4.48 -10.00 9.57
C GLY A 144 -5.50 -8.94 9.13
N GLY A 145 -6.65 -9.35 8.59
CA GLY A 145 -7.69 -8.46 8.06
C GLY A 145 -7.43 -7.99 6.62
N LEU A 146 -6.41 -8.55 5.94
CA LEU A 146 -5.97 -8.11 4.61
C LEU A 146 -6.84 -8.63 3.46
N ILE A 147 -7.68 -9.65 3.69
CA ILE A 147 -8.56 -10.19 2.65
C ILE A 147 -9.46 -9.08 2.11
N GLY A 148 -9.40 -8.86 0.80
CA GLY A 148 -10.15 -7.84 0.09
C GLY A 148 -9.62 -6.41 0.23
N SER A 149 -8.47 -6.21 0.90
CA SER A 149 -7.83 -4.89 1.01
C SER A 149 -7.16 -4.46 -0.30
N ALA A 150 -6.95 -3.16 -0.47
CA ALA A 150 -6.13 -2.57 -1.51
C ALA A 150 -4.67 -2.40 -1.03
N MET A 151 -3.71 -2.78 -1.87
CA MET A 151 -2.28 -2.55 -1.65
C MET A 151 -1.83 -1.29 -2.39
N VAL A 152 -1.15 -0.38 -1.70
CA VAL A 152 -0.67 0.89 -2.24
C VAL A 152 0.84 0.99 -2.06
N SER A 153 1.55 1.41 -3.11
CA SER A 153 2.99 1.61 -3.08
C SER A 153 3.37 2.99 -3.59
N ASP A 154 4.28 3.68 -2.89
CA ASP A 154 4.80 5.00 -3.29
C ASP A 154 5.61 4.99 -4.60
N ALA A 155 6.13 3.84 -5.00
CA ALA A 155 6.96 3.60 -6.17
C ALA A 155 6.59 2.28 -6.85
N PHE A 156 7.13 2.06 -8.05
CA PHE A 156 6.86 0.81 -8.77
C PHE A 156 7.49 -0.41 -8.09
N PHE A 157 6.91 -1.59 -8.33
CA PHE A 157 7.49 -2.89 -7.99
C PHE A 157 8.47 -3.32 -9.08
N PRO A 158 9.77 -3.52 -8.77
CA PRO A 158 10.75 -3.95 -9.77
C PRO A 158 10.50 -5.36 -10.30
N PHE A 159 9.88 -6.23 -9.49
CA PHE A 159 9.54 -7.61 -9.82
C PHE A 159 8.20 -7.99 -9.16
N ARG A 160 7.64 -9.14 -9.57
CA ARG A 160 6.36 -9.66 -9.05
C ARG A 160 6.37 -9.98 -7.55
N ASP A 161 7.54 -10.27 -6.98
CA ASP A 161 7.72 -10.71 -5.60
C ASP A 161 7.13 -9.73 -4.58
N GLY A 162 7.28 -8.42 -4.82
CA GLY A 162 6.70 -7.40 -3.95
C GLY A 162 5.17 -7.43 -3.94
N VAL A 163 4.54 -7.61 -5.10
CA VAL A 163 3.07 -7.71 -5.20
C VAL A 163 2.58 -9.05 -4.66
N ASP A 164 3.32 -10.13 -4.89
CA ASP A 164 3.00 -11.48 -4.40
C ASP A 164 2.85 -11.53 -2.87
N VAL A 165 3.53 -10.64 -2.11
CA VAL A 165 3.32 -10.50 -0.66
C VAL A 165 1.85 -10.22 -0.34
N GLY A 166 1.25 -9.22 -0.99
CA GLY A 166 -0.15 -8.88 -0.79
C GLY A 166 -1.09 -9.93 -1.38
N LEU A 167 -0.78 -10.47 -2.57
CA LEU A 167 -1.63 -11.47 -3.23
C LEU A 167 -1.83 -12.72 -2.37
N ARG A 168 -0.80 -13.19 -1.66
CA ARG A 168 -0.88 -14.33 -0.73
C ARG A 168 -1.79 -14.08 0.47
N GLU A 169 -2.06 -12.82 0.79
CA GLU A 169 -2.96 -12.39 1.87
C GLU A 169 -4.40 -12.12 1.39
N GLY A 170 -4.63 -12.23 0.08
CA GLY A 170 -5.96 -12.11 -0.53
C GLY A 170 -6.40 -10.66 -0.76
N ILE A 171 -5.47 -9.74 -1.04
CA ILE A 171 -5.82 -8.38 -1.51
C ILE A 171 -6.69 -8.43 -2.77
N SER A 172 -7.47 -7.38 -3.01
CA SER A 172 -8.39 -7.29 -4.16
C SER A 172 -7.87 -6.34 -5.24
N ALA A 173 -7.06 -5.35 -4.87
CA ALA A 173 -6.58 -4.31 -5.78
C ALA A 173 -5.17 -3.82 -5.43
N VAL A 174 -4.44 -3.31 -6.43
CA VAL A 174 -3.10 -2.73 -6.29
C VAL A 174 -3.03 -1.36 -6.98
N ILE A 175 -2.40 -0.38 -6.34
CA ILE A 175 -2.06 0.92 -6.95
C ILE A 175 -0.57 1.21 -6.78
N GLN A 176 0.07 1.58 -7.89
CA GLN A 176 1.47 1.98 -7.93
C GLN A 176 1.69 3.02 -9.05
N PRO A 177 2.87 3.66 -9.16
CA PRO A 177 3.13 4.60 -10.24
C PRO A 177 3.26 3.98 -11.63
N GLY A 178 3.69 2.72 -11.72
CA GLY A 178 4.15 2.08 -12.96
C GLY A 178 5.52 2.62 -13.41
N GLY A 179 6.05 2.07 -14.50
CA GLY A 179 7.33 2.46 -15.10
C GLY A 179 8.49 1.50 -14.84
N SER A 180 8.20 0.26 -14.43
CA SER A 180 9.19 -0.81 -14.33
C SER A 180 9.38 -1.48 -15.69
N ASP A 181 10.62 -1.83 -16.05
CA ASP A 181 10.89 -2.69 -17.23
C ASP A 181 10.21 -4.06 -17.11
N ASN A 182 9.89 -4.49 -15.87
CA ASN A 182 9.22 -5.75 -15.57
C ASN A 182 7.77 -5.59 -15.10
N ASP A 183 7.11 -4.47 -15.42
CA ASP A 183 5.69 -4.27 -15.04
C ASP A 183 4.78 -5.42 -15.51
N TYR A 184 5.12 -6.07 -16.63
CA TYR A 184 4.39 -7.24 -17.15
C TYR A 184 4.28 -8.37 -16.11
N SER A 185 5.34 -8.58 -15.31
CA SER A 185 5.38 -9.66 -14.32
C SER A 185 4.43 -9.40 -13.15
N SER A 186 4.31 -8.13 -12.73
CA SER A 186 3.37 -7.71 -11.69
C SER A 186 1.93 -7.72 -12.18
N ILE A 187 1.70 -7.32 -13.44
CA ILE A 187 0.38 -7.41 -14.09
C ILE A 187 -0.07 -8.87 -14.18
N ASP A 188 0.79 -9.77 -14.65
CA ASP A 188 0.48 -11.20 -14.75
C ASP A 188 0.20 -11.81 -13.38
N ALA A 189 0.99 -11.47 -12.35
CA ALA A 189 0.73 -11.94 -10.99
C ALA A 189 -0.64 -11.50 -10.46
N CYS A 190 -1.02 -10.23 -10.67
CA CYS A 190 -2.36 -9.75 -10.34
C CYS A 190 -3.45 -10.49 -11.11
N ASN A 191 -3.25 -10.71 -12.41
CA ASN A 191 -4.19 -11.44 -13.26
C ASN A 191 -4.38 -12.91 -12.82
N GLU A 192 -3.28 -13.61 -12.48
CA GLU A 192 -3.29 -14.97 -11.92
C GLU A 192 -4.14 -15.06 -10.64
N ALA A 193 -4.13 -14.00 -9.83
CA ALA A 193 -4.87 -13.90 -8.58
C ALA A 193 -6.26 -13.25 -8.72
N ASN A 194 -6.70 -12.87 -9.92
CA ASN A 194 -7.94 -12.10 -10.17
C ASN A 194 -8.00 -10.74 -9.42
N VAL A 195 -6.83 -10.14 -9.21
CA VAL A 195 -6.62 -8.83 -8.57
C VAL A 195 -6.50 -7.76 -9.63
N THR A 196 -7.11 -6.59 -9.40
CA THR A 196 -6.95 -5.45 -10.31
C THR A 196 -5.71 -4.63 -9.97
N MET A 197 -5.15 -3.92 -10.95
CA MET A 197 -4.01 -3.03 -10.76
C MET A 197 -4.21 -1.74 -11.57
N VAL A 198 -3.92 -0.60 -10.93
CA VAL A 198 -3.95 0.72 -11.56
C VAL A 198 -2.63 1.47 -11.38
N TYR A 199 -2.37 2.37 -12.31
CA TYR A 199 -1.22 3.25 -12.34
C TYR A 199 -1.59 4.70 -12.07
N THR A 200 -0.80 5.37 -11.23
CA THR A 200 -0.89 6.82 -10.99
C THR A 200 -0.04 7.61 -11.99
N GLY A 201 1.00 7.00 -12.57
CA GLY A 201 1.95 7.69 -13.44
C GLY A 201 2.82 8.73 -12.71
N GLN A 202 2.78 8.77 -11.38
CA GLN A 202 3.54 9.71 -10.56
C GLN A 202 4.09 8.97 -9.33
N ARG A 203 5.41 9.01 -9.14
CA ARG A 203 6.05 8.49 -7.92
C ARG A 203 5.84 9.45 -6.75
N SER A 204 5.55 8.92 -5.56
CA SER A 204 5.32 9.69 -4.33
C SER A 204 6.47 9.50 -3.32
N PHE A 205 7.66 9.97 -3.65
CA PHE A 205 8.82 9.77 -2.78
C PHE A 205 8.93 10.86 -1.69
N ARG A 206 9.14 10.46 -0.44
CA ARG A 206 9.32 11.35 0.70
C ARG A 206 10.49 10.92 1.57
N HIS A 207 11.40 11.85 1.84
CA HIS A 207 12.48 11.70 2.82
C HIS A 207 12.04 12.29 4.15
#